data_AF-A0A6V7QG83-F1
#
_entry.id   AF-A0A6V7QG83-F1
#
_cell.length_a   1.000
_cell.length_b   1.000
_cell.length_c   1.000
_cell.angle_alpha   90.00
_cell.angle_beta   90.00
_cell.angle_gamma   90.00
#
_symmetry.space_group_name_H-M   'P 1'
#
loop_
_entity.id
_entity.type
_entity.pdbx_description
1 polymer ?
#
loop_
_entity_poly.entity_id
_entity_poly.type
_entity_poly.pdbx_seq_one_letter_code
_entity_poly.pdbx_strand_id
1 'polypeptide(L)'
;MDCLQDWPEPVVRVQSISESGAQSIPERYVKPPSERQSDKSVCGDGGGAGIPVIDLSMLGGRHSRLGRLLLPPLPPLTLMSHEKWPSLPPSLSRATTDEYGRELTRLCGRVMRILSEGLGLEEGRLGAAIGGEEVGVCMRVNFYSKCPQPELTLGLSSHSDPGGITVLLVDDRIKGLQVRKDGAWVTVQPSPMPSSSTSAIRFR
;
A
#
# COMPACT_ATOMS: atom_id res chain seq x y z
N MET A 1 -21.07 -9.29 -19.69
CA MET A 1 -21.37 -10.02 -18.45
C MET A 1 -21.22 -9.02 -17.32
N ASP A 2 -22.32 -8.35 -16.97
CA ASP A 2 -22.38 -7.48 -15.81
C ASP A 2 -22.37 -8.35 -14.55
N CYS A 3 -21.28 -8.28 -13.79
CA CYS A 3 -21.21 -8.81 -12.44
C CYS A 3 -21.12 -7.63 -11.47
N LEU A 4 -22.17 -6.80 -11.45
CA LEU A 4 -22.50 -6.01 -10.28
C LEU A 4 -23.38 -6.90 -9.42
N GLN A 5 -22.76 -7.78 -8.63
CA GLN A 5 -23.49 -8.39 -7.52
C GLN A 5 -23.80 -7.26 -6.53
N ASP A 6 -25.07 -6.86 -6.49
CA ASP A 6 -25.60 -6.00 -5.44
C ASP A 6 -25.29 -6.64 -4.08
N TRP A 7 -24.71 -5.85 -3.17
CA TRP A 7 -24.42 -6.32 -1.82
C TRP A 7 -25.75 -6.59 -1.12
N PRO A 8 -25.99 -7.80 -0.58
CA PRO A 8 -27.32 -8.21 -0.09
C PRO A 8 -27.80 -7.42 1.13
N GLU A 9 -26.92 -6.65 1.77
CA GLU A 9 -27.23 -5.79 2.91
C GLU A 9 -26.66 -4.38 2.69
N PRO A 10 -27.28 -3.34 3.28
CA PRO A 10 -26.74 -1.99 3.24
C PRO A 10 -25.31 -1.97 3.79
N VAL A 11 -24.37 -1.42 3.04
CA VAL A 11 -23.00 -1.23 3.50
C VAL A 11 -22.99 -0.20 4.63
N VAL A 12 -23.07 -0.67 5.88
CA VAL A 12 -22.90 0.17 7.05
C VAL A 12 -21.43 0.58 7.15
N ARG A 13 -21.17 1.90 7.10
CA ARG A 13 -19.82 2.44 7.27
C ARG A 13 -19.29 2.06 8.65
N VAL A 14 -18.13 1.42 8.71
CA VAL A 14 -17.47 1.08 9.99
C VAL A 14 -17.26 2.32 10.86
N GLN A 15 -17.02 3.48 10.24
CA GLN A 15 -16.86 4.75 10.94
C GLN A 15 -18.08 5.13 11.78
N SER A 16 -19.32 4.93 11.30
CA SER A 16 -20.51 5.29 12.08
C SER A 16 -20.68 4.39 13.30
N ILE A 17 -20.24 3.12 13.21
CA ILE A 17 -20.21 2.20 14.35
C ILE A 17 -19.20 2.68 15.39
N SER A 18 -17.99 3.07 14.95
CA SER A 18 -16.97 3.63 15.85
C SER A 18 -17.42 4.92 16.53
N GLU A 19 -18.17 5.78 15.83
CA GLU A 19 -18.64 7.07 16.35
C GLU A 19 -19.88 6.94 17.25
N SER A 20 -20.62 5.83 17.17
CA SER A 20 -21.80 5.58 18.01
C SER A 20 -21.50 5.42 19.51
N GLY A 21 -20.23 5.23 19.89
CA GLY A 21 -19.85 4.94 21.28
C GLY A 21 -20.15 3.51 21.73
N ALA A 22 -20.47 2.60 20.78
CA ALA A 22 -20.69 1.19 21.06
C ALA A 22 -19.48 0.57 21.78
N GLN A 23 -19.76 -0.22 22.82
CA GLN A 23 -18.74 -0.92 23.62
C GLN A 23 -18.38 -2.30 23.05
N SER A 24 -19.14 -2.78 22.07
CA SER A 24 -18.93 -4.08 21.42
C SER A 24 -19.07 -3.96 19.91
N ILE A 25 -18.29 -4.74 19.18
CA ILE A 25 -18.43 -4.83 17.72
C ILE A 25 -19.57 -5.77 17.33
N PRO A 26 -20.27 -5.52 16.21
CA PRO A 26 -21.25 -6.48 15.68
C PRO A 26 -20.61 -7.86 15.38
N GLU A 27 -21.35 -8.93 15.62
CA GLU A 27 -20.88 -10.32 15.48
C GLU A 27 -20.28 -10.62 14.11
N ARG A 28 -20.81 -10.02 13.04
CA ARG A 28 -20.29 -10.18 11.67
C ARG A 28 -18.83 -9.72 11.47
N TYR A 29 -18.30 -8.90 12.37
CA TYR A 29 -16.90 -8.47 12.37
C TYR A 29 -16.00 -9.33 13.25
N VAL A 30 -16.58 -10.21 14.07
CA VAL A 30 -15.84 -11.11 14.94
C VAL A 30 -15.24 -12.23 14.09
N LYS A 31 -13.91 -12.34 14.14
CA LYS A 31 -13.17 -13.41 13.46
C LYS A 31 -13.26 -14.73 14.22
N PRO A 32 -13.18 -15.88 13.52
CA PRO A 32 -12.98 -17.17 14.17
C PRO A 32 -11.71 -17.18 15.03
N PRO A 33 -11.66 -17.92 16.15
CA PRO A 33 -10.47 -17.98 17.01
C PRO A 33 -9.16 -18.30 16.29
N SER A 34 -9.20 -19.10 15.21
CA SER A 34 -8.04 -19.44 14.38
C SER A 34 -7.51 -18.29 13.53
N GLU A 35 -8.34 -17.26 13.27
CA GLU A 35 -7.99 -16.07 12.49
C GLU A 35 -7.71 -14.84 13.35
N ARG A 36 -8.04 -14.90 14.65
CA ARG A 36 -7.69 -13.84 15.60
C ARG A 36 -6.18 -13.83 15.78
N GLN A 37 -5.60 -12.64 15.83
CA GLN A 37 -4.18 -12.53 16.12
C GLN A 37 -3.94 -12.90 17.57
N SER A 38 -3.17 -13.96 17.81
CA SER A 38 -2.55 -14.19 19.11
C SER A 38 -1.46 -13.14 19.32
N ASP A 39 -1.34 -12.59 20.52
CA ASP A 39 -0.36 -11.55 20.96
C ASP A 39 1.14 -11.81 20.67
N LYS A 40 1.49 -12.89 19.95
CA LYS A 40 2.85 -13.21 19.53
C LYS A 40 3.29 -12.40 18.30
N SER A 41 3.01 -11.10 18.27
CA SER A 41 3.74 -10.23 17.34
C SER A 41 5.14 -10.05 17.89
N VAL A 42 6.14 -10.53 17.15
CA VAL A 42 7.54 -10.21 17.47
C VAL A 42 7.76 -8.75 17.10
N CYS A 43 7.89 -7.88 18.11
CA CYS A 43 8.50 -6.58 17.92
C CYS A 43 9.93 -6.83 17.43
N GLY A 44 10.29 -6.33 16.25
CA GLY A 44 11.65 -6.46 15.72
C GLY A 44 12.64 -5.72 16.62
N ASP A 45 13.15 -6.41 17.64
CA ASP A 45 14.25 -5.96 18.47
C ASP A 45 15.55 -6.27 17.74
N GLY A 46 16.16 -5.23 17.14
CA GLY A 46 17.60 -5.06 16.88
C GLY A 46 18.42 -6.12 16.13
N GLY A 47 17.96 -7.35 15.97
CA GLY A 47 18.72 -8.49 15.46
C GLY A 47 18.02 -9.14 14.28
N GLY A 48 18.39 -8.73 13.07
CA GLY A 48 18.22 -9.50 11.81
C GLY A 48 16.81 -9.86 11.32
N ALA A 49 15.76 -9.69 12.12
CA ALA A 49 14.39 -10.12 11.81
C ALA A 49 13.51 -9.00 11.21
N GLY A 50 14.00 -7.76 11.15
CA GLY A 50 13.26 -6.60 10.67
C GLY A 50 13.01 -6.57 9.16
N ILE A 51 12.00 -5.82 8.74
CA ILE A 51 11.76 -5.49 7.33
C ILE A 51 12.87 -4.58 6.83
N PRO A 52 13.52 -4.89 5.69
CA PRO A 52 14.63 -4.10 5.19
C PRO A 52 14.21 -2.67 4.87
N VAL A 53 15.11 -1.73 5.15
CA VAL A 53 14.98 -0.33 4.74
C VAL A 53 15.95 -0.10 3.60
N ILE A 54 15.42 0.31 2.45
CA ILE A 54 16.21 0.59 1.24
C ILE A 54 16.18 2.10 1.01
N ASP A 55 17.37 2.72 0.99
CA ASP A 55 17.50 4.12 0.60
C ASP A 55 17.46 4.26 -0.93
N LEU A 56 16.51 5.05 -1.41
CA LEU A 56 16.30 5.33 -2.84
C LEU A 56 16.85 6.70 -3.26
N SER A 57 17.54 7.42 -2.38
CA SER A 57 18.18 8.72 -2.68
C SER A 57 19.11 8.66 -3.89
N MET A 58 19.80 7.52 -4.06
CA MET A 58 20.72 7.27 -5.16
C MET A 58 20.04 7.15 -6.53
N LEU A 59 18.70 6.99 -6.56
CA LEU A 59 17.94 6.93 -7.81
C LEU A 59 17.77 8.29 -8.50
N GLY A 60 18.03 9.40 -7.79
CA GLY A 60 17.89 10.77 -8.30
C GLY A 60 19.18 11.43 -8.80
N GLY A 61 20.34 10.78 -8.64
CA GLY A 61 21.64 11.39 -8.93
C GLY A 61 22.02 11.40 -10.43
N ARG A 62 22.61 12.50 -10.89
CA ARG A 62 23.18 12.68 -12.26
C ARG A 62 24.28 11.68 -12.67
N HIS A 63 24.74 10.83 -11.74
CA HIS A 63 25.89 9.93 -11.93
C HIS A 63 25.51 8.45 -12.11
N SER A 64 24.23 8.08 -12.03
CA SER A 64 23.78 6.76 -12.46
C SER A 64 23.53 6.78 -13.97
N ARG A 65 23.85 5.69 -14.69
CA ARG A 65 23.42 5.51 -16.10
C ARG A 65 21.89 5.64 -16.26
N LEU A 66 21.16 5.60 -15.14
CA LEU A 66 19.72 5.74 -14.98
C LEU A 66 19.22 7.21 -14.94
N GLY A 67 20.10 8.19 -14.70
CA GLY A 67 19.74 9.61 -14.59
C GLY A 67 19.28 10.26 -15.91
N ARG A 68 19.41 9.54 -17.04
CA ARG A 68 19.00 9.99 -18.38
C ARG A 68 17.82 9.19 -18.95
N LEU A 69 17.17 8.38 -18.12
CA LEU A 69 16.08 7.51 -18.57
C LEU A 69 14.83 8.32 -18.87
N LEU A 70 14.37 8.18 -20.12
CA LEU A 70 13.12 8.73 -20.63
C LEU A 70 11.98 8.36 -19.68
N LEU A 71 11.14 9.36 -19.38
CA LEU A 71 9.92 9.19 -18.60
C LEU A 71 9.14 8.00 -19.18
N PRO A 72 8.78 6.98 -18.38
CA PRO A 72 7.83 5.99 -18.86
C PRO A 72 6.54 6.73 -19.29
N PRO A 73 5.90 6.29 -20.39
CA PRO A 73 4.64 6.89 -20.81
C PRO A 73 3.65 6.85 -19.64
N LEU A 74 2.88 7.94 -19.50
CA LEU A 74 1.81 7.99 -18.52
C LEU A 74 0.85 6.82 -18.77
N PRO A 75 0.29 6.20 -17.71
CA PRO A 75 -0.69 5.16 -17.90
C PRO A 75 -1.86 5.74 -18.72
N PRO A 76 -2.48 4.94 -19.59
CA PRO A 76 -3.52 5.44 -20.47
C PRO A 76 -4.63 6.11 -19.65
N LEU A 77 -4.93 7.37 -19.98
CA LEU A 77 -5.94 8.21 -19.32
C LEU A 77 -7.33 7.56 -19.28
N THR A 78 -7.56 6.54 -20.12
CA THR A 78 -8.80 5.77 -20.23
C THR A 78 -9.13 4.94 -19.00
N LEU A 79 -8.18 4.68 -18.09
CA LEU A 79 -8.43 3.95 -16.83
C LEU A 79 -8.78 4.88 -15.65
N MET A 80 -8.71 6.20 -15.84
CA MET A 80 -8.94 7.17 -14.76
C MET A 80 -10.40 7.64 -14.74
N SER A 81 -11.19 7.14 -13.79
CA SER A 81 -12.55 7.62 -13.55
C SER A 81 -12.53 8.83 -12.63
N HIS A 82 -12.28 9.99 -13.22
CA HIS A 82 -12.15 11.26 -12.53
C HIS A 82 -13.39 11.60 -11.67
N GLU A 83 -14.59 11.24 -12.10
CA GLU A 83 -15.83 11.49 -11.38
C GLU A 83 -15.91 10.82 -10.01
N LYS A 84 -15.17 9.72 -9.80
CA LYS A 84 -15.18 8.95 -8.53
C LYS A 84 -14.20 9.47 -7.50
N TRP A 85 -13.44 10.51 -7.82
CA TRP A 85 -12.39 11.03 -6.95
C TRP A 85 -12.96 11.97 -5.88
N PRO A 86 -12.40 11.96 -4.67
CA PRO A 86 -12.84 12.84 -3.61
C PRO A 86 -12.63 14.30 -4.01
N SER A 87 -13.65 15.13 -3.79
CA SER A 87 -13.59 16.59 -3.96
C SER A 87 -13.17 17.32 -2.68
N LEU A 88 -13.12 16.61 -1.55
CA LEU A 88 -12.81 17.12 -0.23
C LEU A 88 -11.88 16.16 0.54
N PRO A 89 -11.02 16.68 1.44
CA PRO A 89 -10.71 18.10 1.64
C PRO A 89 -9.99 18.69 0.40
N PRO A 90 -9.96 20.02 0.22
CA PRO A 90 -9.31 20.64 -0.94
C PRO A 90 -7.83 20.26 -1.13
N SER A 91 -7.15 19.85 -0.04
CA SER A 91 -5.78 19.31 -0.09
C SER A 91 -5.68 17.96 -0.81
N LEU A 92 -6.74 17.15 -0.78
CA LEU A 92 -6.88 15.91 -1.54
C LEU A 92 -7.61 16.18 -2.87
N SER A 93 -7.26 17.28 -3.53
CA SER A 93 -7.84 17.64 -4.83
C SER A 93 -7.52 16.57 -5.88
N ARG A 94 -8.26 16.63 -6.99
CA ARG A 94 -7.92 15.90 -8.22
C ARG A 94 -6.46 16.13 -8.62
N ALA A 95 -6.02 17.39 -8.61
CA ALA A 95 -4.66 17.73 -9.01
C ALA A 95 -3.60 17.05 -8.14
N THR A 96 -3.80 17.06 -6.81
CA THR A 96 -2.90 16.39 -5.86
C THR A 96 -2.86 14.89 -6.10
N THR A 97 -4.02 14.27 -6.30
CA THR A 97 -4.13 12.82 -6.49
C THR A 97 -3.54 12.40 -7.83
N ASP A 98 -3.72 13.20 -8.88
CA ASP A 98 -3.13 12.99 -10.21
C ASP A 98 -1.60 13.10 -10.13
N GLU A 99 -1.10 14.14 -9.47
CA GLU A 99 0.33 14.34 -9.27
C GLU A 99 0.96 13.18 -8.51
N TYR A 100 0.33 12.77 -7.41
CA TYR A 100 0.77 11.61 -6.64
C TYR A 100 0.79 10.32 -7.47
N GLY A 101 -0.27 10.05 -8.26
CA GLY A 101 -0.33 8.89 -9.15
C GLY A 101 0.76 8.89 -10.22
N ARG A 102 1.07 10.06 -10.81
CA ARG A 102 2.17 10.19 -11.79
C ARG A 102 3.53 9.91 -11.15
N GLU A 103 3.80 10.48 -9.97
CA GLU A 103 5.08 10.26 -9.27
C GLU A 103 5.24 8.81 -8.82
N LEU A 104 4.16 8.16 -8.35
CA LEU A 104 4.17 6.73 -8.06
C LEU A 104 4.46 5.88 -9.29
N THR A 105 3.84 6.19 -10.44
CA THR A 105 4.11 5.45 -11.68
C THR A 105 5.58 5.54 -12.07
N ARG A 106 6.16 6.75 -12.00
CA ARG A 106 7.58 6.98 -12.29
C ARG A 106 8.48 6.22 -11.32
N LEU A 107 8.16 6.24 -10.03
CA LEU A 107 8.91 5.56 -8.99
C LEU A 107 8.89 4.04 -9.17
N CYS A 108 7.70 3.46 -9.33
CA CYS A 108 7.52 2.04 -9.62
C CYS A 108 8.27 1.63 -10.88
N GLY A 109 8.17 2.42 -11.96
CA GLY A 109 8.91 2.15 -13.20
C GLY A 109 10.42 2.07 -13.00
N ARG A 110 11.03 3.00 -12.26
CA ARG A 110 12.47 2.96 -11.94
C ARG A 110 12.84 1.73 -11.12
N VAL A 111 12.05 1.44 -10.09
CA VAL A 111 12.25 0.29 -9.22
C VAL A 111 12.20 -1.02 -10.02
N MET A 112 11.20 -1.19 -10.88
CA MET A 112 11.05 -2.40 -11.70
C MET A 112 12.24 -2.63 -12.63
N ARG A 113 12.85 -1.56 -13.14
CA ARG A 113 14.06 -1.63 -13.96
C ARG A 113 15.26 -2.13 -13.16
N ILE A 114 15.47 -1.53 -11.98
CA ILE A 114 16.55 -1.93 -11.06
C ILE A 114 16.39 -3.37 -10.61
N LEU A 115 15.17 -3.81 -10.31
CA LEU A 115 14.88 -5.20 -9.97
C LEU A 115 15.17 -6.14 -11.15
N SER A 116 14.88 -5.72 -12.39
CA SER A 116 15.20 -6.52 -13.57
C SER A 116 16.71 -6.72 -13.70
N GLU A 117 17.49 -5.63 -13.65
CA GLU A 117 18.95 -5.67 -13.71
C GLU A 117 19.58 -6.45 -12.54
N GLY A 118 19.06 -6.25 -11.33
CA GLY A 118 19.52 -6.94 -10.12
C GLY A 118 19.30 -8.46 -10.16
N LEU A 119 18.34 -8.92 -10.97
CA LEU A 119 18.11 -10.34 -11.26
C LEU A 119 18.90 -10.84 -12.48
N GLY A 120 19.73 -10.00 -13.11
CA GLY A 120 20.48 -10.32 -14.32
C GLY A 120 19.62 -10.37 -15.59
N LEU A 121 18.45 -9.71 -15.58
CA LEU A 121 17.54 -9.63 -16.72
C LEU A 121 17.76 -8.35 -17.51
N GLU A 122 17.25 -8.33 -18.74
CA GLU A 122 17.08 -7.10 -19.52
C GLU A 122 16.25 -6.08 -18.73
N GLU A 123 16.66 -4.80 -18.77
CA GLU A 123 16.17 -3.73 -17.89
C GLU A 123 14.64 -3.56 -17.87
N GLY A 124 13.95 -3.82 -19.00
CA GLY A 124 12.49 -3.72 -19.10
C GLY A 124 11.72 -5.01 -18.78
N ARG A 125 12.41 -6.12 -18.46
CA ARG A 125 11.80 -7.46 -18.49
C ARG A 125 10.68 -7.63 -17.49
N LEU A 126 10.86 -7.19 -16.24
CA LEU A 126 9.82 -7.30 -15.23
C LEU A 126 8.66 -6.35 -15.53
N GLY A 127 8.93 -5.11 -15.97
CA GLY A 127 7.86 -4.18 -16.35
C GLY A 127 6.95 -4.75 -17.44
N ALA A 128 7.55 -5.38 -18.46
CA ALA A 128 6.81 -6.05 -19.53
C ALA A 128 5.99 -7.25 -19.02
N ALA A 129 6.50 -8.01 -18.05
CA ALA A 129 5.85 -9.22 -17.54
C ALA A 129 4.57 -8.94 -16.72
N ILE A 130 4.43 -7.73 -16.16
CA ILE A 130 3.33 -7.36 -15.24
C ILE A 130 2.31 -6.44 -15.94
N GLY A 131 2.42 -6.27 -17.26
CA GLY A 131 1.44 -5.52 -18.06
C GLY A 131 2.02 -4.55 -19.08
N GLY A 132 3.34 -4.28 -19.05
CA GLY A 132 3.99 -3.42 -20.05
C GLY A 132 3.35 -2.03 -20.14
N GLU A 133 2.96 -1.63 -21.35
CA GLU A 133 2.31 -0.33 -21.61
C GLU A 133 0.85 -0.26 -21.11
N GLU A 134 0.24 -1.40 -20.79
CA GLU A 134 -1.13 -1.49 -20.26
C GLU A 134 -1.17 -1.54 -18.73
N VAL A 135 -0.05 -1.26 -18.04
CA VAL A 135 0.00 -1.32 -16.58
C VAL A 135 -1.01 -0.31 -15.98
N GLY A 136 -2.01 -0.84 -15.29
CA GLY A 136 -2.97 -0.04 -14.53
C GLY A 136 -2.41 0.35 -13.18
N VAL A 137 -2.55 1.62 -12.80
CA VAL A 137 -2.27 2.08 -11.43
C VAL A 137 -3.58 2.23 -10.69
N CYS A 138 -3.70 1.55 -9.56
CA CYS A 138 -4.85 1.66 -8.67
C CYS A 138 -4.41 2.31 -7.35
N MET A 139 -5.16 3.32 -6.91
CA MET A 139 -4.97 3.93 -5.59
C MET A 139 -6.13 3.52 -4.68
N ARG A 140 -5.78 3.01 -3.50
CA ARG A 140 -6.75 2.63 -2.46
C ARG A 140 -6.45 3.40 -1.18
N VAL A 141 -7.43 4.16 -0.71
CA VAL A 141 -7.36 4.84 0.59
C VAL A 141 -8.07 3.98 1.62
N ASN A 142 -7.34 3.53 2.64
CA ASN A 142 -7.90 2.75 3.74
C ASN A 142 -8.03 3.62 4.98
N PHE A 143 -9.24 3.67 5.56
CA PHE A 143 -9.50 4.37 6.81
C PHE A 143 -9.94 3.36 7.87
N TYR A 144 -9.10 3.19 8.90
CA TYR A 144 -9.34 2.25 10.00
C TYR A 144 -9.82 3.03 11.23
N SER A 145 -11.10 2.93 11.53
CA SER A 145 -11.71 3.60 12.69
C SER A 145 -11.32 2.92 14.01
N LYS A 146 -11.49 3.62 15.15
CA LYS A 146 -11.25 3.03 16.47
C LYS A 146 -12.19 1.85 16.69
N CYS A 147 -11.66 0.78 17.28
CA CYS A 147 -12.40 -0.44 17.56
C CYS A 147 -12.42 -0.68 19.08
N PRO A 148 -13.58 -0.92 19.70
CA PRO A 148 -13.66 -1.24 21.12
C PRO A 148 -13.13 -2.65 21.46
N GLN A 149 -13.06 -3.55 20.48
CA GLN A 149 -12.61 -4.95 20.64
C GLN A 149 -11.63 -5.35 19.51
N PRO A 150 -10.44 -4.72 19.43
CA PRO A 150 -9.49 -4.93 18.34
C PRO A 150 -8.96 -6.37 18.25
N GLU A 151 -8.96 -7.11 19.36
CA GLU A 151 -8.54 -8.51 19.45
C GLU A 151 -9.49 -9.51 18.75
N LEU A 152 -10.74 -9.08 18.52
CA LEU A 152 -11.77 -9.92 17.90
C LEU A 152 -11.87 -9.74 16.39
N THR A 153 -11.23 -8.73 15.81
CA THR A 153 -11.42 -8.36 14.40
C THR A 153 -10.11 -8.00 13.71
N LEU A 154 -10.18 -7.74 12.42
CA LEU A 154 -9.05 -7.27 11.61
C LEU A 154 -9.48 -6.07 10.79
N GLY A 155 -8.64 -5.03 10.74
CA GLY A 155 -8.88 -3.90 9.83
C GLY A 155 -8.90 -4.33 8.37
N LEU A 156 -8.00 -5.24 7.99
CA LEU A 156 -7.96 -5.88 6.68
C LEU A 156 -7.55 -7.34 6.86
N SER A 157 -8.29 -8.26 6.26
CA SER A 157 -7.97 -9.69 6.35
C SER A 157 -6.62 -10.00 5.72
N SER A 158 -5.94 -11.04 6.21
CA SER A 158 -4.69 -11.52 5.62
C SER A 158 -4.87 -11.84 4.15
N HIS A 159 -4.02 -11.28 3.30
CA HIS A 159 -4.00 -11.52 1.87
C HIS A 159 -2.60 -11.19 1.30
N SER A 160 -2.40 -11.59 0.06
CA SER A 160 -1.30 -11.13 -0.79
C SER A 160 -1.89 -10.15 -1.82
N ASP A 161 -1.18 -9.06 -2.07
CA ASP A 161 -1.65 -8.06 -3.03
C ASP A 161 -1.61 -8.64 -4.44
N PRO A 162 -2.66 -8.45 -5.26
CA PRO A 162 -2.60 -8.76 -6.67
C PRO A 162 -1.76 -7.70 -7.40
N GLY A 163 -1.00 -8.12 -8.42
CA GLY A 163 -0.21 -7.22 -9.26
C GLY A 163 1.29 -7.32 -9.01
N GLY A 164 2.02 -6.27 -9.41
CA GLY A 164 3.48 -6.24 -9.37
C GLY A 164 4.09 -5.60 -8.13
N ILE A 165 3.70 -4.36 -7.85
CA ILE A 165 4.29 -3.55 -6.78
C ILE A 165 3.20 -2.73 -6.09
N THR A 166 3.20 -2.76 -4.76
CA THR A 166 2.38 -1.88 -3.92
C THR A 166 3.29 -0.89 -3.21
N VAL A 167 2.99 0.40 -3.32
CA VAL A 167 3.62 1.46 -2.53
C VAL A 167 2.61 1.95 -1.49
N LEU A 168 2.95 1.76 -0.22
CA LEU A 168 2.06 2.09 0.90
C LEU A 168 2.58 3.30 1.67
N LEU A 169 1.76 4.34 1.77
CA LEU A 169 1.93 5.45 2.70
C LEU A 169 1.11 5.17 3.97
N VAL A 170 1.74 5.23 5.14
CA VAL A 170 1.13 4.95 6.45
C VAL A 170 1.19 6.18 7.36
N ASP A 171 0.26 6.30 8.31
CA ASP A 171 0.38 7.26 9.42
C ASP A 171 1.55 6.83 10.31
N ASP A 172 2.52 7.71 10.51
CA ASP A 172 3.76 7.44 11.23
C ASP A 172 3.57 7.28 12.75
N ARG A 173 2.40 7.66 13.27
CA ARG A 173 2.05 7.56 14.69
C ARG A 173 1.28 6.29 15.04
N ILE A 174 0.77 5.57 14.04
CA ILE A 174 -0.10 4.41 14.24
C ILE A 174 0.57 3.13 13.72
N LYS A 175 0.68 2.13 14.61
CA LYS A 175 1.10 0.78 14.24
C LYS A 175 -0.13 -0.01 13.79
N GLY A 176 0.03 -0.82 12.75
CA GLY A 176 -1.08 -1.65 12.26
C GLY A 176 -0.73 -2.55 11.08
N LEU A 177 0.25 -2.16 10.25
CA LEU A 177 0.73 -3.05 9.19
C LEU A 177 1.52 -4.22 9.78
N GLN A 178 1.15 -5.42 9.35
CA GLN A 178 1.89 -6.63 9.65
C GLN A 178 2.15 -7.42 8.37
N VAL A 179 3.24 -8.16 8.38
CA VAL A 179 3.62 -9.07 7.30
C VAL A 179 3.98 -10.43 7.86
N ARG A 180 3.74 -11.48 7.07
CA ARG A 180 4.05 -12.84 7.47
C ARG A 180 5.43 -13.23 6.93
N LYS A 181 6.37 -13.52 7.83
CA LYS A 181 7.74 -13.95 7.52
C LYS A 181 8.04 -15.20 8.34
N ASP A 182 8.54 -16.25 7.69
CA ASP A 182 8.91 -17.52 8.34
C ASP A 182 7.81 -18.12 9.23
N GLY A 183 6.55 -18.01 8.79
CA GLY A 183 5.37 -18.49 9.52
C GLY A 183 4.91 -17.59 10.68
N ALA A 184 5.64 -16.51 11.00
CA ALA A 184 5.31 -15.57 12.06
C ALA A 184 4.80 -14.23 11.52
N TRP A 185 3.96 -13.54 12.30
CA TRP A 185 3.53 -12.18 12.02
C TRP A 185 4.49 -11.16 12.62
N VAL A 186 5.06 -10.31 11.76
CA VAL A 186 5.98 -9.24 12.13
C VAL A 186 5.28 -7.89 12.00
N THR A 187 5.25 -7.12 13.09
CA THR A 187 4.71 -5.76 13.06
C THR A 187 5.72 -4.81 12.43
N VAL A 188 5.26 -4.15 11.38
CA VAL A 188 6.08 -3.22 10.59
C VAL A 188 6.09 -1.86 11.30
N GLN A 189 7.24 -1.45 11.84
CA GLN A 189 7.38 -0.16 12.50
C GLN A 189 7.37 0.96 11.45
N PRO A 190 6.52 1.99 11.54
CA PRO A 190 6.66 3.17 10.68
C PRO A 190 8.07 3.74 10.83
N SER A 191 8.77 3.97 9.72
CA SER A 191 10.05 4.67 9.78
C SER A 191 9.74 6.15 10.00
N PRO A 192 10.39 6.84 10.96
CA PRO A 192 10.30 8.29 11.00
C PRO A 192 10.78 8.83 9.64
N MET A 193 9.98 9.67 9.01
CA MET A 193 10.42 10.45 7.86
C MET A 193 11.63 11.27 8.34
N PRO A 194 12.83 11.15 7.74
CA PRO A 194 13.88 12.11 7.98
C PRO A 194 13.34 13.50 7.60
N SER A 195 13.72 14.54 8.34
CA SER A 195 13.36 15.94 8.08
C SER A 195 13.79 16.47 6.69
N SER A 196 14.35 15.61 5.84
CA SER A 196 14.68 15.84 4.44
C SER A 196 14.13 14.70 3.56
N SER A 197 13.04 14.98 2.83
CA SER A 197 12.57 14.33 1.58
C SER A 197 13.03 12.89 1.28
N THR A 198 12.83 11.92 2.18
CA THR A 198 13.19 10.52 1.91
C THR A 198 11.92 9.65 1.92
N SER A 199 11.51 9.20 0.75
CA SER A 199 10.39 8.26 0.59
C SER A 199 10.89 6.84 0.86
N ALA A 200 10.48 6.24 1.98
CA ALA A 200 10.69 4.82 2.23
C ALA A 200 9.65 4.01 1.47
N ILE A 201 10.06 3.28 0.42
CA ILE A 201 9.21 2.27 -0.20
C ILE A 201 9.47 0.94 0.51
N ARG A 202 8.39 0.29 0.95
CA ARG A 202 8.46 -1.08 1.46
C ARG A 202 7.89 -2.03 0.43
N PHE A 203 8.74 -2.93 -0.02
CA PHE A 203 8.36 -4.07 -0.85
C PHE A 203 7.87 -5.19 0.05
N ARG A 204 6.82 -5.87 -0.38
CA ARG A 204 6.46 -7.20 0.11
C ARG A 204 7.14 -8.25 -0.76
#